data_AF-A0A520B7U1-F1
#
_entry.id   AF-A0A520B7U1-F1
#
_cell.length_a   1.000
_cell.length_b   1.000
_cell.length_c   1.000
_cell.angle_alpha   90.00
_cell.angle_beta   90.00
_cell.angle_gamma   90.00
#
_symmetry.space_group_name_H-M   'P 1'
#
loop_
_entity.id
_entity.type
_entity.pdbx_description
1 polymer ?
#
loop_
_entity_poly.entity_id
_entity_poly.type
_entity_poly.pdbx_seq_one_letter_code
_entity_poly.pdbx_strand_id
1 'polypeptide(L)'
;MQALLDAIATMAPFADATDARRLFHGRGGLFPGCEHLALDAYPPVLLLTSFEPLEEDGLAAIAAAVDARWREIAVDGEPLNWVWQCRHEGGRTETRLMAGAVPEPHVVTEAGIPGTRYGVHLLRGQNHGLFLDMAEGRRWVREQVKPGAKVLNLFAYTC
;
A
#
# COMPACT_ATOMS: atom_id res chain seq x y z
N MET A 1 -12.78 12.90 -3.31
CA MET A 1 -11.50 12.77 -4.06
C MET A 1 -10.43 13.80 -3.68
N GLN A 2 -10.73 15.10 -3.49
CA GLN A 2 -9.72 16.14 -3.25
C GLN A 2 -8.69 15.79 -2.15
N ALA A 3 -9.13 15.28 -0.99
CA ALA A 3 -8.22 14.93 0.09
C ALA A 3 -7.18 13.86 -0.27
N LEU A 4 -7.52 12.93 -1.18
CA LEU A 4 -6.54 11.97 -1.71
C LEU A 4 -5.51 12.68 -2.60
N LEU A 5 -5.95 13.62 -3.45
CA LEU A 5 -5.06 14.40 -4.30
C LEU A 5 -4.10 15.25 -3.46
N ASP A 6 -4.58 15.84 -2.37
CA ASP A 6 -3.75 16.61 -1.43
C ASP A 6 -2.73 15.70 -0.72
N ALA A 7 -3.12 14.48 -0.36
CA ALA A 7 -2.23 13.49 0.23
C ALA A 7 -1.15 13.01 -0.77
N ILE A 8 -1.51 12.86 -2.06
CA ILE A 8 -0.56 12.56 -3.13
C ILE A 8 0.40 13.74 -3.29
N ALA A 9 -0.10 14.97 -3.38
CA ALA A 9 0.73 16.17 -3.56
C ALA A 9 1.74 16.39 -2.42
N THR A 10 1.46 15.89 -1.22
CA THR A 10 2.31 16.04 -0.03
C THR A 10 3.08 14.77 0.36
N MET A 11 2.89 13.66 -0.37
CA MET A 11 3.58 12.39 -0.15
C MET A 11 5.10 12.57 -0.16
N ALA A 12 5.78 12.08 0.88
CA ALA A 12 7.23 12.00 0.93
C ALA A 12 7.77 10.89 -0.01
N PRO A 13 9.02 11.00 -0.50
CA PRO A 13 9.70 9.90 -1.17
C PRO A 13 9.59 8.58 -0.39
N PHE A 14 9.52 7.48 -1.13
CA PHE A 14 9.52 6.13 -0.56
C PHE A 14 10.26 5.10 -1.43
N ALA A 15 10.74 5.48 -2.62
CA ALA A 15 11.40 4.56 -3.55
C ALA A 15 12.72 4.00 -2.99
N ASP A 16 13.43 4.83 -2.23
CA ASP A 16 14.66 4.53 -1.52
C ASP A 16 14.41 3.89 -0.14
N ALA A 17 13.15 3.86 0.31
CA ALA A 17 12.75 3.17 1.51
C ALA A 17 12.37 1.71 1.21
N THR A 18 12.44 0.85 2.22
CA THR A 18 12.00 -0.54 2.10
C THR A 18 10.69 -0.81 2.84
N ASP A 19 10.28 0.10 3.73
CA ASP A 19 9.12 -0.08 4.59
C ASP A 19 7.81 0.15 3.85
N ALA A 20 6.91 -0.83 3.94
CA ALA A 20 5.53 -0.63 3.53
C ALA A 20 4.78 0.24 4.55
N ARG A 21 3.95 1.18 4.07
CA ARG A 21 3.18 2.11 4.92
C ARG A 21 1.90 2.60 4.26
N ARG A 22 0.91 2.94 5.07
CA ARG A 22 -0.30 3.64 4.61
C ARG A 22 -0.03 5.13 4.46
N LEU A 23 -0.30 5.67 3.28
CA LEU A 23 -0.17 7.09 2.96
C LEU A 23 -1.50 7.84 3.10
N PHE A 24 -2.61 7.19 2.77
CA PHE A 24 -3.95 7.77 2.88
C PHE A 24 -4.96 6.72 3.37
N HIS A 25 -5.77 7.09 4.36
CA HIS A 25 -6.80 6.23 4.93
C HIS A 25 -8.18 6.89 4.92
N GLY A 26 -8.89 6.79 3.79
CA GLY A 26 -10.24 7.33 3.66
C GLY A 26 -11.27 6.57 4.49
N ARG A 27 -11.15 5.24 4.57
CA ARG A 27 -12.07 4.33 5.29
C ARG A 27 -12.29 4.63 6.77
N GLY A 28 -11.45 5.46 7.38
CA GLY A 28 -11.63 5.91 8.76
C GLY A 28 -12.71 6.98 8.94
N GLY A 29 -13.30 7.51 7.86
CA GLY A 29 -14.33 8.55 7.90
C GLY A 29 -13.80 9.96 8.16
N LEU A 30 -12.48 10.15 8.17
CA LEU A 30 -11.85 11.46 8.38
C LEU A 30 -11.98 12.40 7.18
N PHE A 31 -12.11 11.83 5.97
CA PHE A 31 -12.11 12.57 4.71
C PHE A 31 -13.44 12.38 3.97
N PRO A 32 -14.39 13.33 4.11
CA PRO A 32 -15.68 13.26 3.44
C PRO A 32 -15.56 13.03 1.93
N GLY A 33 -16.27 12.02 1.41
CA GLY A 33 -16.27 11.68 -0.01
C GLY A 33 -15.00 10.96 -0.50
N CYS A 34 -14.19 10.44 0.43
CA CYS A 34 -13.03 9.60 0.15
C CYS A 34 -13.07 8.29 0.95
N GLU A 35 -14.18 7.95 1.61
CA GLU A 35 -14.31 6.80 2.50
C GLU A 35 -14.02 5.48 1.78
N HIS A 36 -14.26 5.43 0.48
CA HIS A 36 -13.98 4.28 -0.37
C HIS A 36 -12.51 4.20 -0.84
N LEU A 37 -11.59 5.04 -0.37
CA LEU A 37 -10.22 5.12 -0.89
C LEU A 37 -9.16 4.85 0.19
N ALA A 38 -8.12 4.12 -0.20
CA ALA A 38 -6.88 3.97 0.55
C ALA A 38 -5.68 4.02 -0.41
N LEU A 39 -4.61 4.69 0.01
CA LEU A 39 -3.33 4.71 -0.71
C LEU A 39 -2.26 4.15 0.20
N ASP A 40 -1.60 3.09 -0.25
CA ASP A 40 -0.54 2.39 0.47
C ASP A 40 0.74 2.42 -0.38
N ALA A 41 1.89 2.58 0.25
CA ALA A 41 3.20 2.37 -0.36
C ALA A 41 3.71 0.98 0.01
N TYR A 42 4.02 0.19 -1.00
CA TYR A 42 4.76 -1.07 -0.90
C TYR A 42 6.02 -0.91 -1.77
N PRO A 43 7.09 -0.28 -1.26
CA PRO A 43 8.21 0.14 -2.09
C PRO A 43 8.73 -0.97 -3.02
N PRO A 44 9.01 -0.68 -4.30
CA PRO A 44 8.96 0.63 -4.96
C PRO A 44 7.59 0.96 -5.60
N VAL A 45 6.49 0.35 -5.16
CA VAL A 45 5.17 0.42 -5.82
C VAL A 45 4.13 1.14 -4.94
N LEU A 46 3.34 2.04 -5.54
CA LEU A 46 2.10 2.55 -4.92
C LEU A 46 0.92 1.63 -5.21
N LEU A 47 0.07 1.42 -4.21
CA LEU A 47 -1.19 0.72 -4.34
C LEU A 47 -2.34 1.66 -3.97
N LEU A 48 -3.17 2.01 -4.95
CA LEU A 48 -4.47 2.61 -4.70
C LEU A 48 -5.52 1.50 -4.57
N THR A 49 -6.19 1.41 -3.42
CA THR A 49 -7.36 0.56 -3.25
C THR A 49 -8.62 1.39 -3.20
N SER A 50 -9.58 1.06 -4.05
CA SER A 50 -10.94 1.59 -4.05
C SER A 50 -11.93 0.52 -3.63
N PHE A 51 -12.93 0.88 -2.83
CA PHE A 51 -14.00 0.00 -2.35
C PHE A 51 -15.35 0.26 -3.02
N GLU A 52 -15.34 1.22 -3.94
CA GLU A 52 -16.41 1.54 -4.87
C GLU A 52 -15.74 1.71 -6.25
N PRO A 53 -16.43 1.44 -7.36
CA PRO A 53 -15.90 1.69 -8.69
C PRO A 53 -15.46 3.15 -8.87
N LEU A 54 -14.27 3.35 -9.43
CA LEU A 54 -13.83 4.65 -9.92
C LEU A 54 -14.07 4.72 -11.42
N GLU A 55 -14.68 5.81 -11.87
CA GLU A 55 -14.80 6.12 -13.29
C GLU A 55 -13.43 6.45 -13.88
N GLU A 56 -13.26 6.24 -15.19
CA GLU A 56 -11.99 6.44 -15.89
C GLU A 56 -11.47 7.88 -15.76
N ASP A 57 -12.35 8.89 -15.72
CA ASP A 57 -11.96 10.29 -15.48
C ASP A 57 -11.36 10.49 -14.08
N GLY A 58 -11.90 9.81 -13.07
CA GLY A 58 -11.37 9.83 -11.70
C GLY A 58 -10.01 9.15 -11.63
N LEU A 59 -9.86 7.99 -12.28
CA LEU A 59 -8.56 7.31 -12.40
C LEU A 59 -7.53 8.15 -13.15
N ALA A 60 -7.92 8.83 -14.22
CA ALA A 60 -7.05 9.73 -14.97
C ALA A 60 -6.58 10.92 -14.12
N ALA A 61 -7.46 11.51 -13.31
CA ALA A 61 -7.10 12.59 -12.40
C ALA A 61 -6.08 12.15 -11.34
N ILE A 62 -6.28 10.95 -10.75
CA ILE A 62 -5.33 10.36 -9.80
C ILE A 62 -4.00 10.04 -10.50
N ALA A 63 -4.05 9.44 -11.69
CA ALA A 63 -2.86 9.11 -12.47
C ALA A 63 -2.01 10.35 -12.74
N ALA A 64 -2.64 11.45 -13.17
CA ALA A 64 -1.97 12.73 -13.39
C ALA A 64 -1.36 13.30 -12.10
N ALA A 65 -2.05 13.19 -10.96
CA ALA A 65 -1.53 13.66 -9.67
C ALA A 65 -0.33 12.83 -9.19
N VAL A 66 -0.40 11.50 -9.32
CA VAL A 66 0.71 10.60 -8.95
C VAL A 66 1.92 10.84 -9.85
N ASP A 67 1.70 10.96 -11.16
CA ASP A 67 2.74 11.23 -12.15
C ASP A 67 3.40 12.60 -11.95
N ALA A 68 2.61 13.65 -11.71
CA ALA A 68 3.12 14.97 -11.35
C ALA A 68 3.97 14.92 -10.07
N ARG A 69 3.45 14.31 -9.00
CA ARG A 69 4.19 14.19 -7.74
C ARG A 69 5.47 13.39 -7.91
N TRP A 70 5.42 12.26 -8.62
CA TRP A 70 6.58 11.40 -8.81
C TRP A 70 7.74 12.14 -9.47
N ARG A 71 7.48 12.97 -10.48
CA ARG A 71 8.53 13.81 -11.10
C ARG A 71 9.23 14.74 -10.12
N GLU A 72 8.58 15.14 -9.03
CA GLU A 72 9.16 16.02 -8.02
C GLU A 72 10.00 15.26 -6.98
N ILE A 73 9.60 14.03 -6.64
CA ILE A 73 10.17 13.28 -5.49
C ILE A 73 11.03 12.09 -5.89
N ALA A 74 10.97 11.65 -7.14
CA ALA A 74 11.75 10.53 -7.62
C ALA A 74 13.23 10.85 -7.61
N VAL A 75 14.04 9.86 -7.23
CA VAL A 75 15.48 9.89 -7.48
C VAL A 75 15.71 9.71 -8.98
N ASP A 76 16.73 10.36 -9.52
CA ASP A 76 17.05 10.31 -10.96
C ASP A 76 17.07 8.87 -11.49
N GLY A 77 16.22 8.60 -12.47
CA GLY A 77 16.12 7.31 -13.15
C GLY A 77 15.14 6.30 -12.53
N GLU A 78 14.53 6.58 -11.37
CA GLU A 78 13.56 5.68 -10.75
C GLU A 78 12.19 5.74 -11.46
N PRO A 79 11.68 4.60 -12.00
CA PRO A 79 10.39 4.60 -12.69
C PRO A 79 9.23 4.71 -11.70
N LEU A 80 8.15 5.37 -12.11
CA LEU A 80 6.89 5.32 -11.38
C LEU A 80 6.27 3.93 -11.54
N ASN A 81 6.07 3.24 -10.42
CA ASN A 81 5.34 1.98 -10.37
C ASN A 81 4.08 2.16 -9.53
N TRP A 82 2.90 1.95 -10.12
CA TRP A 82 1.68 1.94 -9.31
C TRP A 82 0.59 1.02 -9.87
N VAL A 83 -0.18 0.50 -8.92
CA VAL A 83 -1.26 -0.45 -9.13
C VAL A 83 -2.54 0.16 -8.57
N TRP A 84 -3.63 -0.04 -9.27
CA TRP A 84 -4.97 0.21 -8.77
C TRP A 84 -5.69 -1.11 -8.55
N GLN A 85 -6.39 -1.23 -7.42
CA GLN A 85 -7.32 -2.31 -7.12
C GLN A 85 -8.70 -1.75 -6.78
N CYS A 86 -9.73 -2.27 -7.43
CA CYS A 86 -11.13 -2.06 -7.07
C CYS A 86 -11.71 -3.32 -6.44
N ARG A 87 -12.18 -3.19 -5.20
CA ARG A 87 -12.88 -4.26 -4.47
C ARG A 87 -14.37 -3.94 -4.51
N HIS A 88 -15.11 -4.68 -5.33
CA HIS A 88 -16.56 -4.54 -5.44
C HIS A 88 -17.27 -5.27 -4.30
N GLU A 89 -18.52 -4.88 -4.08
CA GLU A 89 -19.46 -5.70 -3.31
C GLU A 89 -19.56 -7.11 -3.90
N GLY A 90 -19.74 -8.11 -3.03
CA GLY A 90 -19.78 -9.52 -3.43
C GLY A 90 -18.42 -10.18 -3.67
N GLY A 91 -17.30 -9.50 -3.34
CA GLY A 91 -15.97 -10.09 -3.34
C GLY A 91 -15.27 -10.12 -4.70
N ARG A 92 -15.86 -9.50 -5.73
CA ARG A 92 -15.21 -9.33 -7.03
C ARG A 92 -14.10 -8.28 -6.92
N THR A 93 -12.92 -8.57 -7.45
CA THR A 93 -11.78 -7.65 -7.44
C THR A 93 -11.27 -7.44 -8.87
N GLU A 94 -11.06 -6.19 -9.25
CA GLU A 94 -10.28 -5.81 -10.43
C GLU A 94 -8.94 -5.24 -9.95
N THR A 95 -7.85 -5.67 -10.55
CA THR A 95 -6.51 -5.13 -10.28
C THR A 95 -5.85 -4.78 -11.60
N ARG A 96 -5.36 -3.55 -11.74
CA ARG A 96 -4.73 -3.02 -12.95
C ARG A 96 -3.36 -2.43 -12.61
N LEU A 97 -2.33 -2.85 -13.34
CA LEU A 97 -1.05 -2.14 -13.37
C LEU A 97 -1.25 -0.85 -14.16
N MET A 98 -1.05 0.29 -13.51
CA MET A 98 -1.35 1.59 -14.09
C MET A 98 -0.12 2.22 -14.76
N ALA A 99 1.05 2.04 -14.17
CA ALA A 99 2.34 2.39 -14.78
C ALA A 99 3.48 1.56 -14.17
N GLY A 100 4.58 1.44 -14.93
CA GLY A 100 5.82 0.80 -14.48
C GLY A 100 5.72 -0.72 -14.42
N ALA A 101 6.30 -1.31 -13.38
CA ALA A 101 6.30 -2.75 -13.12
C ALA A 101 6.22 -3.06 -11.62
N VAL A 102 5.70 -4.24 -11.28
CA VAL A 102 5.76 -4.77 -9.92
C VAL A 102 6.92 -5.76 -9.85
N PRO A 103 7.84 -5.65 -8.86
CA PRO A 103 8.93 -6.61 -8.71
C PRO A 103 8.41 -8.04 -8.51
N GLU A 104 9.16 -9.04 -8.98
CA GLU A 104 8.89 -10.44 -8.72
C GLU A 104 10.22 -11.16 -8.43
N PRO A 105 10.48 -11.57 -7.18
CA PRO A 105 9.62 -11.42 -6.00
C PRO A 105 9.51 -9.97 -5.52
N HIS A 106 8.33 -9.56 -5.06
CA HIS A 106 8.14 -8.29 -4.35
C HIS A 106 8.34 -8.50 -2.85
N VAL A 107 9.34 -7.86 -2.29
CA VAL A 107 9.69 -7.96 -0.87
C VAL A 107 9.78 -6.57 -0.24
N VAL A 108 9.12 -6.38 0.89
CA VAL A 108 9.12 -5.14 1.68
C VAL A 108 9.56 -5.40 3.11
N THR A 109 9.90 -4.35 3.84
CA THR A 109 10.12 -4.36 5.29
C THR A 109 8.98 -3.60 5.99
N GLU A 110 9.06 -3.48 7.31
CA GLU A 110 8.12 -2.68 8.09
C GLU A 110 8.83 -2.13 9.35
N ALA A 111 8.45 -0.90 9.72
CA ALA A 111 8.84 -0.23 10.97
C ALA A 111 10.36 -0.12 11.22
N GLY A 112 11.15 -0.07 10.15
CA GLY A 112 12.61 0.05 10.20
C GLY A 112 13.30 -1.12 10.89
N ILE A 113 12.61 -2.25 11.08
CA ILE A 113 13.13 -3.33 11.90
C ILE A 113 14.08 -4.21 11.09
N PRO A 114 15.38 -4.26 11.43
CA PRO A 114 16.35 -5.01 10.64
C PRO A 114 16.03 -6.50 10.58
N GLY A 115 16.22 -7.09 9.41
CA GLY A 115 16.15 -8.55 9.21
C GLY A 115 14.75 -9.14 9.05
N THR A 116 13.66 -8.36 9.23
CA THR A 116 12.30 -8.83 8.93
C THR A 116 11.88 -8.38 7.53
N ARG A 117 11.50 -9.35 6.69
CA ARG A 117 11.09 -9.11 5.30
C ARG A 117 9.79 -9.84 5.03
N TYR A 118 8.91 -9.22 4.26
CA TYR A 118 7.60 -9.74 3.90
C TYR A 118 7.50 -9.87 2.38
N GLY A 119 7.13 -11.05 1.90
CA GLY A 119 6.76 -11.24 0.50
C GLY A 119 5.36 -10.70 0.26
N VAL A 120 5.20 -9.84 -0.73
CA VAL A 120 3.92 -9.25 -1.12
C VAL A 120 3.61 -9.54 -2.59
N HIS A 121 2.34 -9.45 -2.97
CA HIS A 121 1.88 -9.72 -4.34
C HIS A 121 0.74 -8.78 -4.72
N LEU A 122 1.08 -7.65 -5.36
CA LEU A 122 0.12 -6.59 -5.64
C LEU A 122 -0.84 -6.90 -6.79
N LEU A 123 -0.42 -7.74 -7.74
CA LEU A 123 -1.20 -8.08 -8.94
C LEU A 123 -2.04 -9.37 -8.79
N ARG A 124 -2.06 -10.00 -7.61
CA ARG A 124 -2.75 -11.27 -7.38
C ARG A 124 -3.71 -11.18 -6.21
N GLY A 125 -4.93 -11.66 -6.42
CA GLY A 125 -5.92 -11.80 -5.35
C GLY A 125 -6.33 -10.46 -4.73
N GLN A 126 -7.11 -10.55 -3.65
CA GLN A 126 -7.58 -9.38 -2.92
C GLN A 126 -6.57 -8.93 -1.85
N ASN A 127 -5.98 -9.87 -1.10
CA ASN A 127 -5.01 -9.55 -0.05
C ASN A 127 -3.59 -9.67 -0.59
N HIS A 128 -2.68 -8.81 -0.13
CA HIS A 128 -1.36 -8.61 -0.74
C HIS A 128 -0.20 -9.26 0.02
N GLY A 129 -0.46 -10.15 0.97
CA GLY A 129 0.56 -10.83 1.76
C GLY A 129 1.01 -10.11 3.04
N LEU A 130 0.65 -8.83 3.23
CA LEU A 130 0.93 -8.07 4.45
C LEU A 130 -0.20 -7.08 4.75
N PHE A 131 -0.74 -7.15 5.98
CA PHE A 131 -1.76 -6.22 6.50
C PHE A 131 -1.08 -5.08 7.29
N LEU A 132 -1.03 -3.88 6.70
CA LEU A 132 -0.29 -2.72 7.26
C LEU A 132 -0.92 -2.15 8.54
N ASP A 133 -2.22 -2.35 8.75
CA ASP A 133 -2.92 -1.97 9.98
C ASP A 133 -2.47 -2.77 11.21
N MET A 134 -1.86 -3.94 11.00
CA MET A 134 -1.29 -4.77 12.08
C MET A 134 0.17 -4.48 12.41
N ALA A 135 0.78 -3.43 11.85
CA ALA A 135 2.18 -3.05 12.10
C ALA A 135 2.49 -2.90 13.60
N GLU A 136 1.66 -2.14 14.31
CA GLU A 136 1.80 -1.94 15.76
C GLU A 136 1.58 -3.23 16.56
N GLY A 137 0.66 -4.08 16.11
CA GLY A 137 0.43 -5.39 16.72
C GLY A 137 1.66 -6.30 16.59
N ARG A 138 2.28 -6.36 15.41
CA ARG A 138 3.53 -7.10 15.17
C ARG A 138 4.69 -6.54 15.98
N ARG A 139 4.82 -5.21 16.06
CA ARG A 139 5.83 -4.54 16.91
C ARG A 139 5.64 -4.92 18.38
N TRP A 140 4.42 -4.83 18.89
CA TRP A 140 4.13 -5.17 20.28
C TRP A 140 4.45 -6.63 20.59
N VAL A 141 4.04 -7.59 19.74
CA VAL A 141 4.37 -9.01 19.94
C VAL A 141 5.89 -9.22 20.00
N ARG A 142 6.65 -8.58 19.11
CA ARG A 142 8.12 -8.65 19.10
C ARG A 142 8.74 -8.14 20.39
N GLU A 143 8.20 -7.07 20.98
CA GLU A 143 8.66 -6.52 22.24
C GLU A 143 8.33 -7.41 23.46
N GLN A 144 7.23 -8.17 23.40
CA GLN A 144 6.82 -9.05 24.50
C GLN A 144 7.48 -10.44 24.47
N VAL A 145 7.82 -10.95 23.29
CA VAL A 145 8.33 -12.32 23.12
C VAL A 145 9.80 -12.41 23.56
N LYS A 146 10.07 -13.33 24.50
CA LYS A 146 11.42 -13.62 25.01
C LYS A 146 12.02 -14.86 24.34
N PRO A 147 13.36 -15.01 24.31
CA PRO A 147 14.00 -16.25 23.85
C PRO A 147 13.43 -17.49 24.55
N GLY A 148 13.07 -18.50 23.78
CA GLY A 148 12.48 -19.75 24.28
C GLY A 148 10.95 -19.74 24.46
N ALA A 149 10.27 -18.63 24.19
CA ALA A 149 8.81 -18.59 24.22
C ALA A 149 8.19 -19.47 23.11
N LYS A 150 7.05 -20.08 23.40
CA LYS A 150 6.22 -20.78 22.41
C LYS A 150 5.06 -19.87 22.01
N VAL A 151 4.97 -19.57 20.72
CA VAL A 151 3.94 -18.69 20.16
C VAL A 151 3.04 -19.49 19.21
N LEU A 152 1.73 -19.37 19.39
CA LEU A 152 0.73 -19.94 18.50
C LEU A 152 0.06 -18.80 17.74
N ASN A 153 0.23 -18.77 16.42
CA ASN A 153 -0.43 -17.80 15.54
C ASN A 153 -1.59 -18.51 14.80
N LEU A 154 -2.81 -18.32 15.29
CA LEU A 154 -4.02 -18.85 14.64
C LEU A 154 -4.50 -17.85 13.60
N PHE A 155 -5.01 -18.35 12.46
CA PHE A 155 -5.41 -17.52 11.31
C PHE A 155 -4.26 -16.69 10.73
N ALA A 156 -3.06 -17.28 10.74
CA ALA A 156 -1.80 -16.61 10.46
C ALA A 156 -1.68 -15.97 9.05
N TYR A 157 -2.55 -16.36 8.10
CA TYR A 157 -2.48 -15.92 6.70
C TYR A 157 -1.12 -16.22 6.05
N THR A 158 -0.15 -15.30 6.18
CA THR A 158 1.23 -15.41 5.67
C THR A 158 2.29 -15.56 6.75
N CYS A 159 1.87 -15.90 7.99
CA CYS A 159 2.68 -16.18 9.19
C CYS A 159 2.93 -14.97 10.10
#